data_AF-A0A850CC43-F1
#
_entry.id   AF-A0A850CC43-F1
#
_cell.length_a   1.000
_cell.length_b   1.000
_cell.length_c   1.000
_cell.angle_alpha   90.00
_cell.angle_beta   90.00
_cell.angle_gamma   90.00
#
_symmetry.space_group_name_H-M   'P 1'
#
loop_
_entity.id
_entity.type
_entity.pdbx_description
1 polymer ?
#
loop_
_entity_poly.entity_id
_entity_poly.type
_entity_poly.pdbx_seq_one_letter_code
_entity_poly.pdbx_strand_id
1 'polypeptide(L)'
;MHKTTLDLPETLEHEIDAAARALGLSKAEFMRQSLERAVSQTKQKRPRREPYPKLPSRGRGRGMTLEEMDQAIYESVKRRASKR
;
A
#
# COMPACT_ATOMS: atom_id res chain seq x y z
N MET A 1 -10.58 -22.84 5.17
CA MET A 1 -9.34 -23.16 4.42
C MET A 1 -9.74 -23.37 2.97
N HIS A 2 -9.34 -22.49 2.04
CA HIS A 2 -9.74 -22.59 0.63
C HIS A 2 -8.77 -23.51 -0.10
N LYS A 3 -9.30 -24.53 -0.77
CA LYS A 3 -8.51 -25.39 -1.66
C LYS A 3 -8.53 -24.75 -3.04
N THR A 4 -7.35 -24.54 -3.61
CA THR A 4 -7.18 -24.00 -4.95
C THR A 4 -6.49 -25.05 -5.81
N THR A 5 -7.04 -25.31 -6.98
CA THR A 5 -6.43 -26.15 -8.02
C THR A 5 -5.75 -25.24 -9.03
N LEU A 6 -4.47 -25.48 -9.29
CA LEU A 6 -3.67 -24.72 -10.24
C LEU A 6 -3.13 -25.70 -11.28
N ASP A 7 -3.17 -25.30 -12.53
CA ASP A 7 -2.48 -26.00 -13.61
C ASP A 7 -1.06 -25.45 -13.70
N LEU A 8 -0.06 -26.31 -13.55
CA LEU A 8 1.35 -25.94 -13.52
C LEU A 8 2.07 -26.66 -14.66
N PRO A 9 3.01 -25.97 -15.35
CA PRO A 9 3.88 -26.65 -16.30
C PRO A 9 4.67 -27.77 -15.62
N GLU A 10 4.84 -28.89 -16.31
CA GLU A 10 5.53 -30.08 -15.79
C GLU A 10 6.96 -29.78 -15.32
N THR A 11 7.67 -28.89 -16.04
CA THR A 11 9.01 -28.43 -15.65
C THR A 11 9.00 -27.74 -14.28
N LEU A 12 8.00 -26.88 -14.03
CA LEU A 12 7.87 -26.15 -12.78
C LEU A 12 7.48 -27.09 -11.64
N GLU A 13 6.66 -28.11 -11.91
CA GLU A 13 6.33 -29.12 -10.90
C GLU A 13 7.57 -29.88 -10.41
N HIS A 14 8.46 -30.26 -11.32
CA HIS A 14 9.70 -30.93 -10.97
C HIS A 14 10.64 -30.05 -10.14
N GLU A 15 10.76 -28.77 -10.48
CA GLU A 15 11.55 -27.81 -9.70
C GLU A 15 10.98 -27.64 -8.29
N ILE A 16 9.65 -27.54 -8.15
CA ILE A 16 8.97 -27.45 -6.86
C ILE A 16 9.22 -28.71 -6.02
N ASP A 17 9.12 -29.90 -6.63
CA ASP A 17 9.37 -31.16 -5.92
C ASP A 17 10.83 -31.31 -5.48
N ALA A 18 11.79 -30.91 -6.33
CA ALA A 18 13.20 -30.88 -5.97
C ALA A 18 13.47 -29.91 -4.81
N ALA A 19 12.91 -28.70 -4.87
CA ALA A 19 13.07 -27.68 -3.83
C ALA A 19 12.42 -28.11 -2.50
N ALA A 20 11.23 -28.72 -2.54
CA ALA A 20 10.56 -29.24 -1.37
C ALA A 20 11.38 -30.36 -0.69
N ARG A 21 11.93 -31.29 -1.48
CA ARG A 21 12.81 -32.36 -0.98
C ARG A 21 14.09 -31.82 -0.36
N ALA A 22 14.73 -30.83 -0.99
CA ALA A 22 15.94 -30.21 -0.48
C ALA A 22 15.73 -29.56 0.90
N LEU A 23 14.51 -29.10 1.18
CA LEU A 23 14.12 -28.49 2.45
C LEU A 23 13.47 -29.47 3.43
N GLY A 24 13.26 -30.74 3.03
CA GLY A 24 12.57 -31.76 3.85
C GLY A 24 11.09 -31.47 4.08
N LEU A 25 10.46 -30.68 3.21
CA LEU A 25 9.05 -30.28 3.33
C LEU A 25 8.17 -31.04 2.35
N SER A 26 6.86 -31.11 2.67
CA SER A 26 5.87 -31.57 1.68
C SER A 26 5.68 -30.53 0.57
N LYS A 27 5.36 -30.98 -0.66
CA LYS A 27 5.07 -30.09 -1.82
C LYS A 27 4.04 -29.00 -1.45
N ALA A 28 2.96 -29.39 -0.77
CA ALA A 28 1.89 -28.48 -0.37
C ALA A 28 2.34 -27.46 0.70
N GLU A 29 3.22 -27.84 1.62
CA GLU A 29 3.75 -26.94 2.63
C GLU A 29 4.75 -25.94 2.05
N PHE A 30 5.65 -26.42 1.19
CA PHE A 30 6.56 -25.55 0.44
C PHE A 30 5.79 -24.51 -0.40
N MET A 31 4.74 -24.92 -1.10
CA MET A 31 3.89 -24.01 -1.88
C MET A 31 3.17 -22.97 -1.00
N ARG A 32 2.71 -23.35 0.19
CA ARG A 32 2.07 -22.40 1.11
C ARG A 32 3.06 -21.36 1.65
N GLN A 33 4.23 -21.80 2.13
CA GLN A 33 5.24 -20.90 2.68
C GLN A 33 5.80 -19.95 1.61
N SER A 34 6.08 -20.47 0.40
CA SER A 34 6.58 -19.65 -0.71
C SER A 34 5.55 -18.60 -1.14
N LEU A 35 4.26 -18.97 -1.24
CA LEU A 35 3.19 -18.03 -1.55
C LEU A 35 3.03 -16.96 -0.47
N GLU A 36 3.04 -17.33 0.80
CA GLU A 36 2.94 -16.39 1.93
C GLU A 36 4.10 -15.38 1.91
N ARG A 37 5.31 -15.84 1.63
CA ARG A 37 6.48 -14.98 1.47
C ARG A 37 6.33 -14.02 0.29
N ALA A 38 5.89 -14.51 -0.87
CA ALA A 38 5.66 -13.68 -2.06
C ALA A 38 4.58 -12.60 -1.83
N VAL A 39 3.47 -12.97 -1.18
CA VAL A 39 2.39 -12.04 -0.80
C VAL A 39 2.89 -10.99 0.19
N SER A 40 3.70 -11.39 1.16
CA SER A 40 4.25 -10.47 2.16
C SER A 40 5.20 -9.45 1.52
N GLN A 41 6.07 -9.89 0.61
CA GLN A 41 6.96 -9.00 -0.15
C GLN A 41 6.20 -8.04 -1.06
N THR A 42 5.14 -8.50 -1.73
CA THR A 42 4.30 -7.64 -2.58
C THR A 42 3.47 -6.65 -1.77
N LYS A 43 3.00 -7.02 -0.58
CA LYS A 43 2.33 -6.09 0.36
C LYS A 43 3.27 -4.98 0.84
N GLN A 44 4.54 -5.28 1.09
CA GLN A 44 5.54 -4.26 1.45
C GLN A 44 5.84 -3.28 0.32
N LYS A 45 5.83 -3.73 -0.94
CA LYS A 45 6.09 -2.88 -2.11
C LYS A 45 4.91 -2.01 -2.52
N ARG A 46 3.68 -2.35 -2.14
CA ARG A 46 2.55 -1.43 -2.35
C ARG A 46 2.70 -0.29 -1.35
N PRO A 47 2.74 0.99 -1.79
CA PRO A 47 2.62 2.08 -0.84
C PRO A 47 1.34 1.82 -0.06
N ARG A 48 1.45 1.67 1.26
CA ARG A 48 0.26 1.62 2.11
C ARG A 48 -0.59 2.80 1.66
N ARG A 49 -1.88 2.56 1.40
CA ARG A 49 -2.89 3.63 1.45
C ARG A 49 -3.00 4.07 2.92
N GLU A 50 -1.90 4.53 3.51
CA GLU A 50 -1.98 5.38 4.67
C GLU A 50 -2.78 6.60 4.18
N PRO A 51 -3.83 7.01 4.90
CA PRO A 51 -4.46 8.30 4.62
C PRO A 51 -3.34 9.32 4.57
N TYR A 52 -3.30 10.11 3.50
CA TYR A 52 -2.24 11.10 3.27
C TYR A 52 -1.77 11.72 4.58
N PRO A 53 -0.46 11.81 4.84
CA PRO A 53 0.07 12.31 6.10
C PRO A 53 -0.65 13.61 6.42
N LYS A 54 -1.43 13.61 7.50
CA LYS A 54 -2.14 14.80 7.95
C LYS A 54 -1.05 15.81 8.25
N LEU A 55 -0.94 16.84 7.40
CA LEU A 55 -0.03 17.95 7.63
C LEU A 55 -0.25 18.41 9.06
N PRO A 56 0.80 18.66 9.86
CA PRO A 56 0.62 19.19 11.19
C PRO A 56 -0.18 20.47 11.04
N SER A 57 -1.44 20.44 11.47
CA SER A 57 -2.33 21.59 11.46
C SER A 57 -1.60 22.66 12.25
N ARG A 58 -1.07 23.64 11.54
CA ARG A 58 -0.20 24.67 12.10
C ARG A 58 -1.04 25.45 13.10
N GLY A 59 -0.89 25.12 14.37
CA GLY A 59 -1.49 25.83 15.48
C GLY A 59 -2.93 25.42 15.78
N ARG A 60 -3.18 25.21 17.08
CA ARG A 60 -4.50 25.21 17.69
C ARG A 60 -5.30 26.42 17.21
N GLY A 61 -6.39 26.18 16.51
CA GLY A 61 -7.32 27.23 16.11
C GLY A 61 -8.59 26.56 15.62
N ARG A 62 -9.73 27.04 16.11
CA ARG A 62 -11.07 26.70 15.63
C ARG A 62 -11.04 26.59 14.09
N GLY A 63 -11.60 25.52 13.54
CA GLY A 63 -11.75 25.42 12.08
C GLY A 63 -12.42 26.69 11.57
N MET A 64 -11.82 27.36 10.59
CA MET A 64 -12.41 28.56 9.99
C MET A 64 -13.79 28.21 9.46
N THR A 65 -14.76 29.09 9.69
CA THR A 65 -16.05 28.98 9.02
C THR A 65 -15.86 29.22 7.51
N LEU A 66 -16.83 28.81 6.69
CA LEU A 66 -16.78 29.03 5.24
C LEU A 66 -16.61 30.51 4.89
N GLU A 67 -17.25 31.41 5.65
CA GLU A 67 -17.17 32.85 5.47
C GLU A 67 -15.76 33.38 5.79
N GLU A 68 -15.14 32.89 6.86
CA GLU A 68 -13.76 33.25 7.23
C GLU A 68 -12.74 32.78 6.18
N MET A 69 -12.98 31.62 5.57
CA MET A 69 -12.16 31.12 4.46
C MET A 69 -12.29 31.99 3.21
N ASP A 70 -13.50 32.38 2.84
CA ASP A 70 -13.75 33.20 1.65
C ASP A 70 -13.08 34.58 1.77
N GLN A 71 -13.22 35.21 2.94
CA GLN A 71 -12.57 36.49 3.22
C GLN A 71 -11.03 36.38 3.16
N ALA A 72 -10.45 35.32 3.75
CA ALA A 72 -9.00 35.10 3.70
C ALA A 72 -8.50 34.89 2.26
N ILE A 73 -9.27 34.19 1.42
CA ILE A 73 -8.97 34.01 0.00
C ILE A 73 -9.01 35.36 -0.71
N TYR A 74 -10.08 36.14 -0.54
CA TYR A 74 -10.25 37.45 -1.16
C TYR A 74 -9.09 38.40 -0.82
N GLU A 75 -8.71 38.49 0.45
CA GLU A 75 -7.57 39.31 0.90
C GLU A 75 -6.25 38.83 0.29
N SER A 76 -6.05 37.51 0.18
CA SER A 76 -4.84 36.95 -0.41
C SER A 76 -4.72 37.27 -1.90
N VAL A 77 -5.84 37.25 -2.63
CA VAL A 77 -5.91 37.59 -4.06
C VAL A 77 -5.70 39.08 -4.24
N LYS A 78 -6.39 39.91 -3.45
CA LYS A 78 -6.22 41.37 -3.45
C LYS A 78 -4.76 41.75 -3.22
N ARG A 79 -4.13 41.22 -2.17
CA ARG A 79 -2.70 41.48 -1.86
C ARG A 79 -1.78 41.07 -3.01
N ARG A 80 -2.09 39.97 -3.72
CA ARG A 80 -1.28 39.49 -4.84
C ARG A 80 -1.45 40.37 -6.07
N ALA A 81 -2.68 40.84 -6.33
CA ALA A 81 -2.97 41.79 -7.38
C ALA A 81 -2.32 43.15 -7.13
N SER A 82 -2.29 43.63 -5.87
CA SER A 82 -1.64 44.90 -5.49
C SER A 82 -0.12 44.91 -5.59
N LYS A 83 0.51 43.74 -5.76
CA LYS A 83 1.97 43.59 -5.91
C LYS A 83 2.42 43.47 -7.36
N ARG A 84 1.48 43.47 -8.32
CA ARG A 84 1.74 43.62 -9.74
C ARG A 84 1.55 45.08 -10.12
#